data_AF-A0A8C4MML2-F1
#
_entry.id   AF-A0A8C4MML2-F1
#
_cell.length_a   1.000
_cell.length_b   1.000
_cell.length_c   1.000
_cell.angle_alpha   90.00
_cell.angle_beta   90.00
_cell.angle_gamma   90.00
#
_symmetry.space_group_name_H-M   'P 1'
#
loop_
_entity.id
_entity.type
_entity.pdbx_description
1 polymer ?
#
loop_
_entity_poly.entity_id
_entity_poly.type
_entity_poly.pdbx_seq_one_letter_code
_entity_poly.pdbx_strand_id
1 'polypeptide(L)'
;MGGRSGECPEARAMAVGNINELPENILLELFTHVPARQLLLRCRLVCSLWRDLIDLVTLWKRKCLREGFITEDWDQPVADWKIFYFLRSLHRNLLHNPCAEEGFEFWSLDVNGGDEWKVEDLSRDQRKEFPNGQVKKYFVTSYYTCLKSQVVDLKAEGYWEELMDTTRPDIEVKDWFAARPDCGSKYQLCVQLLSSAHAPLGTFQPDPATIQQKSDAKWREVSHTFSNYPPGVRYIWFQHGGVDTHYWAGWYGPRVTNSSITIRPPLP
;
A
#
# COMPACT_ATOMS: atom_id res chain seq x y z
N MET A 1 73.18 -22.38 -17.68
CA MET A 1 71.83 -21.89 -18.05
C MET A 1 71.02 -23.09 -18.51
N GLY A 2 69.97 -23.44 -17.78
CA GLY A 2 69.10 -24.58 -18.10
C GLY A 2 67.87 -24.48 -17.22
N GLY A 3 66.99 -23.54 -17.55
CA GLY A 3 65.77 -23.25 -16.79
C GLY A 3 64.79 -24.42 -16.89
N ARG A 4 64.37 -24.94 -15.74
CA ARG A 4 63.18 -25.79 -15.63
C ARG A 4 61.96 -24.87 -15.71
N SER A 5 61.29 -24.86 -16.86
CA SER A 5 59.94 -24.32 -17.00
C SER A 5 58.97 -25.29 -16.32
N GLY A 6 58.45 -24.89 -15.16
CA GLY A 6 57.30 -25.54 -14.55
C GLY A 6 56.05 -25.23 -15.37
N GLU A 7 55.45 -26.26 -15.95
CA GLU A 7 54.08 -26.16 -16.48
C GLU A 7 53.11 -26.04 -15.31
N CYS A 8 52.46 -24.88 -15.20
CA CYS A 8 51.25 -24.75 -14.38
C CYS A 8 50.14 -25.58 -15.03
N PRO A 9 49.35 -26.36 -14.28
CA PRO A 9 48.17 -27.00 -14.84
C PRO A 9 47.20 -25.92 -15.31
N GLU A 10 46.90 -25.89 -16.61
CA GLU A 10 45.80 -25.12 -17.15
C GLU A 10 44.53 -25.45 -16.37
N ALA A 11 43.93 -24.43 -15.76
CA ALA A 11 42.60 -24.54 -15.18
C ALA A 11 41.64 -24.89 -16.32
N ARG A 12 41.27 -26.17 -16.41
CA ARG A 12 40.21 -26.64 -17.30
C ARG A 12 38.95 -25.84 -16.99
N ALA A 13 38.60 -24.91 -17.88
CA ALA A 13 37.28 -24.32 -17.90
C ALA A 13 36.28 -25.47 -18.06
N MET A 14 35.54 -25.80 -17.02
CA MET A 14 34.43 -26.75 -17.14
C MET A 14 33.43 -26.12 -18.10
N ALA A 15 33.30 -26.69 -19.30
CA ALA A 15 32.19 -26.39 -20.18
C ALA A 15 30.92 -26.89 -19.48
N VAL A 16 30.16 -25.97 -18.89
CA VAL A 16 28.86 -26.26 -18.29
C VAL A 16 27.93 -26.64 -19.44
N GLY A 17 27.68 -27.95 -19.60
CA GLY A 17 26.82 -28.47 -20.67
C GLY A 17 25.34 -28.31 -20.36
N ASN A 18 25.01 -28.11 -19.07
CA ASN A 18 23.65 -27.95 -18.58
C ASN A 18 23.59 -26.92 -17.45
N ILE A 19 22.60 -26.02 -17.48
CA ILE A 19 22.38 -25.03 -16.40
C ILE A 19 22.27 -25.68 -15.02
N ASN A 20 21.72 -26.89 -14.92
CA ASN A 20 21.55 -27.61 -13.66
C ASN A 20 22.86 -28.17 -13.08
N GLU A 21 23.97 -28.11 -13.81
CA GLU A 21 25.31 -28.45 -13.31
C GLU A 21 25.97 -27.27 -12.59
N LEU A 22 25.39 -26.07 -12.67
CA LEU A 22 25.87 -24.92 -11.91
C LEU A 22 25.67 -25.14 -10.42
N PRO A 23 26.56 -24.59 -9.57
CA PRO A 23 26.37 -24.61 -8.12
C PRO A 23 25.02 -24.00 -7.73
N GLU A 24 24.36 -24.55 -6.70
CA GLU A 24 23.05 -24.05 -6.22
C GLU A 24 23.05 -22.55 -5.93
N ASN A 25 24.17 -22.02 -5.41
CA ASN A 25 24.31 -20.59 -5.13
C ASN A 25 24.19 -19.73 -6.40
N ILE A 26 24.69 -20.22 -7.53
CA ILE A 26 24.58 -19.54 -8.83
C ILE A 26 23.16 -19.67 -9.37
N LEU A 27 22.52 -20.84 -9.24
CA LEU A 27 21.12 -21.02 -9.62
C LEU A 27 20.18 -20.10 -8.83
N LEU A 28 20.40 -19.98 -7.51
CA LEU A 28 19.68 -19.03 -6.65
C LEU A 28 19.87 -17.60 -7.16
N GLU A 29 21.10 -17.21 -7.47
CA GLU A 29 21.40 -15.88 -8.01
C GLU A 29 20.65 -15.60 -9.32
N LEU A 30 20.66 -16.56 -10.26
CA LEU A 30 19.91 -16.47 -11.51
C LEU A 30 18.40 -16.31 -11.26
N PHE A 31 17.83 -17.09 -10.33
CA PHE A 31 16.42 -16.97 -9.96
C PHE A 31 16.11 -15.63 -9.31
N THR A 32 17.06 -14.97 -8.65
CA THR A 32 16.80 -13.64 -8.09
C THR A 32 16.40 -12.62 -9.16
N HIS A 33 16.89 -12.77 -10.40
CA HIS A 33 16.60 -11.88 -11.53
C HIS A 33 15.30 -12.23 -12.27
N VAL A 34 14.71 -13.39 -12.03
CA VAL A 34 13.44 -13.79 -12.66
C VAL A 34 12.26 -13.15 -11.90
N PRO A 35 11.23 -12.61 -12.59
CA PRO A 35 10.03 -12.11 -11.94
C PRO A 35 9.40 -13.16 -11.02
N ALA A 36 9.06 -12.78 -9.78
CA ALA A 36 8.60 -13.73 -8.76
C ALA A 36 7.38 -14.56 -9.19
N ARG A 37 6.44 -13.94 -9.90
CA ARG A 37 5.26 -14.64 -10.43
C ARG A 37 5.65 -15.72 -11.44
N GLN A 38 6.68 -15.48 -12.25
CA GLN A 38 7.19 -16.47 -13.21
C GLN A 38 7.95 -17.59 -12.50
N LEU A 39 8.68 -17.29 -11.43
CA LEU A 39 9.30 -18.32 -10.59
C LEU A 39 8.25 -19.31 -10.10
N LEU A 40 7.18 -18.81 -9.48
CA LEU A 40 6.16 -19.65 -8.86
C LEU A 40 5.31 -20.44 -9.87
N LEU A 41 4.91 -19.81 -10.99
CA LEU A 41 3.98 -20.41 -11.95
C LEU A 41 4.65 -21.24 -13.05
N ARG A 42 5.92 -20.97 -13.36
CA ARG A 42 6.62 -21.62 -14.49
C ARG A 42 7.89 -22.32 -14.05
N CYS A 43 8.81 -21.63 -13.38
CA CYS A 43 10.13 -22.20 -13.05
C CYS A 43 10.04 -23.36 -12.05
N ARG A 44 9.12 -23.30 -11.07
CA ARG A 44 8.85 -24.41 -10.13
C ARG A 44 8.37 -25.70 -10.81
N LEU A 45 7.85 -25.62 -12.04
CA LEU A 45 7.35 -26.78 -12.79
C LEU A 45 8.40 -27.41 -13.71
N VAL A 46 9.59 -26.79 -13.85
CA VAL A 46 10.63 -27.25 -14.78
C VAL A 46 11.23 -28.59 -14.35
N CYS A 47 11.69 -28.70 -13.10
CA CYS A 47 12.20 -29.93 -12.51
C CYS A 47 12.17 -29.84 -10.97
N SER A 48 12.46 -30.96 -10.28
CA SER A 48 12.51 -30.99 -8.80
C SER A 48 13.57 -30.05 -8.24
N LEU A 49 14.77 -30.03 -8.80
CA LEU A 49 15.85 -29.14 -8.37
C LEU A 49 15.40 -27.66 -8.34
N TRP A 50 14.76 -27.19 -9.40
CA TRP A 50 14.28 -25.80 -9.47
C TRP A 50 13.17 -25.53 -8.47
N ARG A 51 12.25 -26.48 -8.29
CA ARG A 51 11.20 -26.37 -7.28
C ARG A 51 11.78 -26.21 -5.88
N ASP A 52 12.73 -27.08 -5.52
CA ASP A 52 13.32 -27.11 -4.19
C ASP A 52 14.10 -25.83 -3.92
N LEU A 53 14.90 -25.35 -4.89
CA LEU A 53 15.61 -24.07 -4.80
C LEU A 53 14.67 -22.86 -4.74
N ILE A 54 13.56 -22.86 -5.49
CA ILE A 54 12.58 -21.79 -5.44
C ILE A 54 11.79 -21.79 -4.12
N ASP A 55 11.66 -22.95 -3.48
CA ASP A 55 10.96 -23.08 -2.21
C ASP A 55 11.85 -22.74 -1.00
N LEU A 56 13.16 -22.56 -1.20
CA LEU A 56 14.08 -22.10 -0.16
C LEU A 56 13.84 -20.65 0.26
N VAL A 57 13.88 -20.42 1.58
CA VAL A 57 13.86 -19.09 2.20
C VAL A 57 14.96 -18.17 1.67
N THR A 58 16.15 -18.71 1.41
CA THR A 58 17.33 -17.96 0.99
C THR A 58 17.10 -17.21 -0.32
N LEU A 59 16.35 -17.78 -1.27
CA LEU A 59 16.04 -17.12 -2.53
C LEU A 59 15.23 -15.83 -2.30
N TRP A 60 14.15 -15.94 -1.54
CA TRP A 60 13.22 -14.83 -1.30
C TRP A 60 13.84 -13.77 -0.41
N LYS A 61 14.63 -14.16 0.59
CA LYS A 61 15.41 -13.22 1.41
C LYS A 61 16.41 -12.42 0.55
N ARG A 62 17.13 -13.07 -0.37
CA ARG A 62 18.02 -12.39 -1.33
C ARG A 62 17.27 -11.44 -2.26
N LYS A 63 16.10 -11.84 -2.75
CA LYS A 63 15.25 -10.95 -3.56
C LYS A 63 14.81 -9.72 -2.76
N CYS A 64 14.38 -9.90 -1.51
CA CYS A 64 14.02 -8.80 -0.62
C CYS A 64 15.20 -7.85 -0.35
N LEU A 65 16.41 -8.37 -0.12
CA LEU A 65 17.62 -7.56 0.06
C LEU A 65 17.95 -6.74 -1.20
N ARG A 66 17.96 -7.40 -2.36
CA ARG A 66 18.29 -6.76 -3.65
C ARG A 66 17.33 -5.62 -4.00
N GLU A 67 16.06 -5.76 -3.63
CA GLU A 67 15.01 -4.76 -3.89
C GLU A 67 14.83 -3.75 -2.75
N GLY A 68 15.65 -3.83 -1.69
CA GLY A 68 15.63 -2.90 -0.56
C GLY A 68 14.42 -3.04 0.36
N PHE A 69 13.71 -4.16 0.30
CA PHE A 69 12.56 -4.42 1.19
C PHE A 69 12.99 -4.71 2.63
N ILE A 70 14.20 -5.24 2.80
CA ILE A 70 14.86 -5.54 4.08
C ILE A 70 16.33 -5.12 4.03
N THR A 71 16.97 -4.99 5.19
CA THR A 71 18.42 -4.79 5.35
C THR A 71 19.10 -6.06 5.87
N GLU A 72 20.44 -6.06 5.93
CA GLU A 72 21.21 -7.17 6.50
C GLU A 72 20.85 -7.44 7.98
N ASP A 73 20.49 -6.38 8.71
CA ASP A 73 20.11 -6.41 10.12
C ASP A 73 18.65 -6.83 10.37
N TRP A 74 17.96 -7.38 9.37
CA TRP A 74 16.57 -7.82 9.54
C TRP A 74 16.46 -8.96 10.57
N ASP A 75 15.81 -8.67 11.69
CA ASP A 75 15.70 -9.53 12.87
C ASP A 75 14.27 -10.05 13.15
N GLN A 76 13.27 -9.55 12.42
CA GLN A 76 11.88 -9.94 12.63
C GLN A 76 11.56 -11.30 12.00
N PRO A 77 10.78 -12.18 12.68
CA PRO A 77 10.37 -13.44 12.12
C PRO A 77 9.42 -13.23 10.93
N VAL A 78 9.60 -14.02 9.88
CA VAL A 78 8.74 -14.02 8.69
C VAL A 78 8.23 -15.44 8.48
N ALA A 79 6.91 -15.62 8.56
CA ALA A 79 6.28 -16.94 8.43
C ALA A 79 6.44 -17.54 7.03
N ASP A 80 6.20 -16.74 5.98
CA ASP A 80 6.41 -17.12 4.59
C ASP A 80 7.07 -15.97 3.81
N TRP A 81 8.31 -16.20 3.39
CA TRP A 81 9.11 -15.23 2.65
C TRP A 81 8.61 -14.96 1.24
N LYS A 82 7.87 -15.89 0.61
CA LYS A 82 7.22 -15.66 -0.69
C LYS A 82 6.15 -14.59 -0.54
N ILE A 83 5.26 -14.82 0.42
CA ILE A 83 4.14 -13.92 0.72
C ILE A 83 4.68 -12.55 1.13
N PHE A 84 5.66 -12.51 2.04
CA PHE A 84 6.31 -11.28 2.45
C PHE A 84 6.88 -10.51 1.26
N TYR A 85 7.63 -11.18 0.38
CA TYR A 85 8.17 -10.56 -0.83
C TYR A 85 7.06 -9.94 -1.70
N PHE A 86 5.99 -10.68 -1.98
CA PHE A 86 4.89 -10.16 -2.82
C PHE A 86 4.22 -8.96 -2.18
N LEU A 87 3.89 -9.02 -0.89
CA LEU A 87 3.25 -7.92 -0.17
C LEU A 87 4.13 -6.67 -0.14
N ARG A 88 5.45 -6.82 0.04
CA ARG A 88 6.39 -5.69 -0.02
C ARG A 88 6.53 -5.14 -1.45
N SER A 89 6.58 -6.01 -2.46
CA SER A 89 6.68 -5.60 -3.87
C SER A 89 5.44 -4.85 -4.37
N LEU A 90 4.26 -5.20 -3.83
CA LEU A 90 2.99 -4.57 -4.18
C LEU A 90 2.67 -3.34 -3.31
N HIS A 91 3.45 -3.07 -2.25
CA HIS A 91 3.14 -2.06 -1.26
C HIS A 91 3.18 -0.65 -1.86
N ARG A 92 2.00 -0.04 -2.00
CA ARG A 92 1.78 1.35 -2.42
C ARG A 92 0.41 1.82 -1.93
N ASN A 93 0.16 3.12 -2.05
CA ASN A 93 -1.19 3.65 -1.86
C ASN A 93 -2.11 3.13 -2.98
N LEU A 94 -3.23 2.53 -2.60
CA LEU A 94 -4.24 2.01 -3.53
C LEU A 94 -5.32 3.05 -3.86
N LEU A 95 -5.36 4.17 -3.14
CA LEU A 95 -6.20 5.30 -3.52
C LEU A 95 -5.51 6.17 -4.57
N HIS A 96 -6.22 6.41 -5.66
CA HIS A 96 -5.82 7.36 -6.69
C HIS A 96 -6.16 8.79 -6.29
N ASN A 97 -5.33 9.75 -6.74
CA ASN A 97 -5.47 11.18 -6.47
C ASN A 97 -5.82 11.52 -4.99
N PRO A 98 -5.00 11.07 -4.02
CA PRO A 98 -5.30 11.26 -2.59
C PRO A 98 -5.13 12.72 -2.12
N CYS A 99 -4.38 13.53 -2.88
CA CYS A 99 -3.99 14.90 -2.51
C CYS A 99 -4.57 15.98 -3.43
N ALA A 100 -5.58 15.67 -4.25
CA ALA A 100 -6.23 16.62 -5.16
C ALA A 100 -5.33 17.24 -6.25
N GLU A 101 -4.25 16.57 -6.65
CA GLU A 101 -3.39 17.07 -7.72
C GLU A 101 -4.09 17.05 -9.08
N GLU A 102 -5.00 16.09 -9.27
CA GLU A 102 -5.79 15.89 -10.49
C GLU A 102 -7.25 16.32 -10.27
N GLY A 103 -7.49 17.32 -9.41
CA GLY A 103 -8.83 17.77 -9.08
C GLY A 103 -9.63 16.66 -8.40
N PHE A 104 -10.81 16.32 -8.92
CA PHE A 104 -11.68 15.25 -8.41
C PHE A 104 -11.55 13.94 -9.17
N GLU A 105 -10.56 13.79 -10.06
CA GLU A 105 -10.43 12.53 -10.79
C GLU A 105 -10.23 11.35 -9.86
N PHE A 106 -10.79 10.21 -10.27
CA PHE A 106 -10.90 8.95 -9.52
C PHE A 106 -11.83 8.97 -8.29
N TRP A 107 -12.44 10.12 -7.96
CA TRP A 107 -13.39 10.24 -6.86
C TRP A 107 -14.82 10.36 -7.37
N SER A 108 -15.72 9.53 -6.83
CA SER A 108 -17.16 9.70 -7.01
C SER A 108 -17.67 10.70 -5.98
N LEU A 109 -18.29 11.80 -6.42
CA LEU A 109 -18.89 12.79 -5.53
C LEU A 109 -20.29 12.33 -5.12
N ASP A 110 -20.37 11.50 -4.08
CA ASP A 110 -21.62 10.89 -3.61
C ASP A 110 -22.65 11.94 -3.16
N VAL A 111 -22.17 13.01 -2.51
CA VAL A 111 -22.96 14.19 -2.12
C VAL A 111 -22.12 15.44 -2.36
N ASN A 112 -22.71 16.46 -2.99
CA ASN A 112 -22.01 17.68 -3.35
C ASN A 112 -22.84 18.92 -2.98
N GLY A 113 -23.14 19.10 -1.69
CA GLY A 113 -24.02 20.15 -1.21
C GLY A 113 -23.38 21.54 -1.15
N GLY A 114 -24.23 22.58 -1.04
CA GLY A 114 -23.81 23.96 -0.85
C GLY A 114 -23.11 24.51 -2.11
N ASP A 115 -21.99 25.19 -1.92
CA ASP A 115 -21.10 25.64 -3.00
C ASP A 115 -20.14 24.53 -3.46
N GLU A 116 -20.53 23.27 -3.24
CA GLU A 116 -19.85 22.07 -3.71
C GLU A 116 -18.46 21.85 -3.08
N TRP A 117 -17.87 20.71 -3.40
CA TRP A 117 -16.47 20.43 -3.11
C TRP A 117 -15.56 21.40 -3.88
N LYS A 118 -14.47 21.81 -3.23
CA LYS A 118 -13.41 22.58 -3.87
C LYS A 118 -12.03 22.02 -3.55
N VAL A 119 -11.10 22.28 -4.45
CA VAL A 119 -9.67 22.00 -4.25
C VAL A 119 -8.96 23.32 -3.94
N GLU A 120 -8.15 23.33 -2.89
CA GLU A 120 -7.36 24.49 -2.48
C GLU A 120 -5.91 24.08 -2.19
N ASP A 121 -4.99 25.05 -2.32
CA ASP A 121 -3.57 24.85 -2.02
C ASP A 121 -3.29 24.97 -0.51
N LEU A 122 -2.41 24.10 0.00
CA LEU A 122 -1.81 24.24 1.33
C LEU A 122 -0.81 25.38 1.35
N SER A 123 -0.85 26.17 2.44
CA SER A 123 0.20 27.15 2.74
C SER A 123 1.54 26.47 3.03
N ARG A 124 2.65 27.21 2.92
CA ARG A 124 4.00 26.67 3.20
C ARG A 124 4.15 26.13 4.63
N ASP A 125 3.43 26.71 5.59
CA ASP A 125 3.50 26.28 6.99
C ASP A 125 2.66 25.03 7.24
N GLN A 126 1.47 24.93 6.64
CA GLN A 126 0.63 23.73 6.75
C GLN A 126 1.30 22.49 6.14
N ARG A 127 2.11 22.67 5.09
CA ARG A 127 2.88 21.56 4.49
C ARG A 127 3.85 20.90 5.47
N LYS A 128 4.28 21.61 6.52
CA LYS A 128 5.19 21.08 7.55
C LYS A 128 4.47 20.18 8.56
N GLU A 129 3.14 20.19 8.59
CA GLU A 129 2.33 19.33 9.47
C GLU A 129 2.27 17.88 8.96
N PHE A 130 2.58 17.66 7.69
CA PHE A 130 2.61 16.33 7.08
C PHE A 130 4.03 15.73 7.16
N PRO A 131 4.16 14.44 7.49
CA PRO A 131 5.46 13.74 7.45
C PRO A 131 6.08 13.73 6.05
N ASN A 132 5.26 13.87 5.00
CA ASN A 132 5.69 13.88 3.61
C ASN A 132 5.51 15.29 3.00
N GLY A 133 6.61 15.92 2.57
CA GLY A 133 6.61 17.24 1.94
C GLY A 133 5.96 17.31 0.55
N GLN A 134 5.43 16.19 0.04
CA GLN A 134 4.76 16.12 -1.27
C GLN A 134 3.29 16.55 -1.24
N VAL A 135 2.66 16.66 -0.07
CA VAL A 135 1.26 17.12 0.04
C VAL A 135 1.19 18.62 -0.20
N LYS A 136 0.52 19.05 -1.28
CA LYS A 136 0.43 20.48 -1.66
C LYS A 136 -0.97 21.04 -1.71
N LYS A 137 -1.98 20.18 -1.82
CA LYS A 137 -3.40 20.54 -1.96
C LYS A 137 -4.27 19.71 -1.04
N TYR A 138 -5.51 20.14 -0.89
CA TYR A 138 -6.54 19.43 -0.16
C TYR A 138 -7.91 19.65 -0.80
N PHE A 139 -8.84 18.76 -0.45
CA PHE A 139 -10.24 18.92 -0.73
C PHE A 139 -10.92 19.63 0.43
N VAL A 140 -11.88 20.51 0.16
CA VAL A 140 -12.67 21.19 1.19
C VAL A 140 -14.15 21.12 0.85
N THR A 141 -14.94 20.82 1.88
CA THR A 141 -16.40 20.75 1.82
C THR A 141 -17.04 22.13 2.01
N SER A 142 -18.30 22.25 1.58
CA SER A 142 -19.08 23.48 1.74
C SER A 142 -19.92 23.47 3.02
N TYR A 143 -21.02 24.22 3.05
CA TYR A 143 -21.91 24.39 4.20
C TYR A 143 -23.05 23.38 4.29
N TYR A 144 -23.27 22.60 3.23
CA TYR A 144 -24.07 21.39 3.28
C TYR A 144 -23.18 20.16 3.11
N THR A 145 -23.74 18.99 3.41
CA THR A 145 -23.00 17.73 3.38
C THR A 145 -22.32 17.54 2.03
N CYS A 146 -21.04 17.23 2.07
CA CYS A 146 -20.22 16.87 0.94
C CYS A 146 -19.54 15.54 1.28
N LEU A 147 -19.73 14.52 0.43
CA LEU A 147 -19.15 13.19 0.57
C LEU A 147 -18.54 12.77 -0.76
N LYS A 148 -17.40 12.11 -0.71
CA LYS A 148 -16.79 11.49 -1.89
C LYS A 148 -16.25 10.10 -1.56
N SER A 149 -16.30 9.21 -2.54
CA SER A 149 -15.86 7.84 -2.39
C SER A 149 -14.95 7.33 -3.52
N GLN A 150 -14.23 6.27 -3.22
CA GLN A 150 -13.46 5.47 -4.17
C GLN A 150 -13.58 3.99 -3.78
N VAL A 151 -13.67 3.12 -4.78
CA VAL A 151 -13.66 1.67 -4.60
C VAL A 151 -12.34 1.12 -5.14
N VAL A 152 -11.60 0.41 -4.30
CA VAL A 152 -10.38 -0.30 -4.69
C VAL A 152 -10.74 -1.73 -5.09
N ASP A 153 -10.36 -2.15 -6.30
CA ASP A 153 -10.42 -3.56 -6.73
C ASP A 153 -9.09 -4.25 -6.45
N LEU A 154 -9.07 -5.10 -5.41
CA LEU A 154 -7.85 -5.73 -4.93
C LEU A 154 -7.19 -6.62 -5.99
N LYS A 155 -7.98 -7.29 -6.82
CA LYS A 155 -7.47 -8.18 -7.86
C LYS A 155 -6.82 -7.38 -8.98
N ALA A 156 -7.43 -6.27 -9.38
CA ALA A 156 -6.85 -5.33 -10.34
C ALA A 156 -5.55 -4.70 -9.82
N GLU A 157 -5.46 -4.44 -8.51
CA GLU A 157 -4.25 -3.92 -7.87
C GLU A 157 -3.13 -4.96 -7.66
N GLY A 158 -3.39 -6.25 -7.96
CA GLY A 158 -2.42 -7.34 -7.94
C GLY A 158 -2.54 -8.31 -6.75
N TYR A 159 -3.50 -8.09 -5.85
CA TYR A 159 -3.78 -8.95 -4.70
C TYR A 159 -4.77 -10.04 -5.09
N TRP A 160 -4.25 -11.23 -5.38
CA TRP A 160 -5.09 -12.35 -5.84
C TRP A 160 -5.93 -12.95 -4.70
N GLU A 161 -6.98 -13.67 -5.09
CA GLU A 161 -8.03 -14.17 -4.21
C GLU A 161 -7.49 -15.05 -3.08
N GLU A 162 -6.68 -16.06 -3.41
CA GLU A 162 -6.05 -16.95 -2.43
C GLU A 162 -5.21 -16.21 -1.36
N LEU A 163 -4.51 -15.14 -1.75
CA LEU A 163 -3.72 -14.31 -0.82
C LEU A 163 -4.65 -13.61 0.17
N MET A 164 -5.72 -13.00 -0.33
CA MET A 164 -6.69 -12.29 0.51
C MET A 164 -7.47 -13.25 1.42
N ASP A 165 -7.75 -14.46 0.96
CA ASP A 165 -8.54 -15.43 1.72
C ASP A 165 -7.71 -16.20 2.75
N THR A 166 -6.48 -16.57 2.40
CA THR A 166 -5.62 -17.42 3.25
C THR A 166 -4.75 -16.58 4.16
N THR A 167 -3.96 -15.68 3.57
CA THR A 167 -2.98 -14.86 4.30
C THR A 167 -3.67 -13.77 5.11
N ARG A 168 -4.74 -13.18 4.56
CA ARG A 168 -5.46 -12.05 5.16
C ARG A 168 -4.49 -10.95 5.62
N PRO A 169 -3.66 -10.41 4.70
CA PRO A 169 -2.66 -9.39 5.04
C PRO A 169 -3.32 -8.15 5.65
N ASP A 170 -2.61 -7.45 6.53
CA ASP A 170 -3.13 -6.25 7.18
C ASP A 170 -3.48 -5.17 6.15
N ILE A 171 -4.71 -4.64 6.22
CA ILE A 171 -5.17 -3.53 5.39
C ILE A 171 -5.15 -2.28 6.27
N GLU A 172 -4.14 -1.43 6.09
CA GLU A 172 -4.06 -0.15 6.80
C GLU A 172 -4.71 0.96 5.97
N VAL A 173 -5.55 1.74 6.65
CA VAL A 173 -6.21 2.91 6.09
C VAL A 173 -5.88 4.13 6.92
N LYS A 174 -5.52 5.22 6.25
CA LYS A 174 -5.25 6.51 6.86
C LYS A 174 -5.98 7.61 6.12
N ASP A 175 -6.38 8.64 6.84
CA ASP A 175 -6.89 9.88 6.26
C ASP A 175 -6.45 11.08 7.10
N TRP A 176 -6.31 12.23 6.46
CA TRP A 176 -5.95 13.47 7.15
C TRP A 176 -7.05 14.48 7.01
N PHE A 177 -7.44 15.10 8.12
CA PHE A 177 -8.48 16.11 8.14
C PHE A 177 -8.15 17.30 9.03
N ALA A 178 -8.72 18.45 8.71
CA ALA A 178 -8.66 19.68 9.49
C ALA A 178 -9.97 20.45 9.37
N ALA A 179 -10.32 21.25 10.37
CA ALA A 179 -11.36 22.27 10.25
C ALA A 179 -10.73 23.66 10.37
N ARG A 180 -11.47 24.70 9.96
CA ARG A 180 -11.06 26.06 10.29
C ARG A 180 -11.23 26.34 11.80
N PRO A 181 -10.46 27.28 12.37
CA PRO A 181 -10.59 27.62 13.80
C PRO A 181 -11.92 28.33 14.13
N ASP A 182 -12.47 29.06 13.16
CA ASP A 182 -13.65 29.94 13.30
C ASP A 182 -14.99 29.21 13.14
N CYS A 183 -14.96 27.95 12.68
CA CYS A 183 -16.15 27.21 12.31
C CYS A 183 -16.09 25.76 12.82
N GLY A 184 -17.09 25.34 13.61
CA GLY A 184 -17.24 23.94 13.97
C GLY A 184 -17.63 23.11 12.73
N SER A 185 -17.04 21.93 12.58
CA SER A 185 -17.39 21.03 11.48
C SER A 185 -17.39 19.58 11.92
N LYS A 186 -18.18 18.76 11.22
CA LYS A 186 -18.26 17.32 11.46
C LYS A 186 -17.60 16.59 10.31
N TYR A 187 -16.42 16.04 10.58
CA TYR A 187 -15.74 15.12 9.68
C TYR A 187 -16.35 13.72 9.81
N GLN A 188 -16.50 13.04 8.68
CA GLN A 188 -16.99 11.67 8.61
C GLN A 188 -16.07 10.84 7.72
N LEU A 189 -15.77 9.62 8.17
CA LEU A 189 -15.06 8.58 7.42
C LEU A 189 -15.82 7.27 7.56
N CYS A 190 -15.97 6.55 6.46
CA CYS A 190 -16.45 5.19 6.46
C CYS A 190 -15.62 4.37 5.51
N VAL A 191 -15.13 3.23 5.99
CA VAL A 191 -14.35 2.28 5.20
C VAL A 191 -14.96 0.91 5.35
N GLN A 192 -15.22 0.24 4.23
CA GLN A 192 -15.80 -1.09 4.22
C GLN A 192 -14.96 -2.06 3.41
N LEU A 193 -14.70 -3.22 4.00
CA LEU A 193 -14.22 -4.39 3.27
C LEU A 193 -15.42 -5.07 2.63
N LEU A 194 -15.38 -5.32 1.33
CA LEU A 194 -16.51 -5.84 0.58
C LEU A 194 -16.18 -7.17 -0.10
N SER A 195 -17.18 -8.05 -0.18
CA SER A 195 -17.12 -9.30 -0.92
C SER A 195 -17.20 -9.10 -2.44
N SER A 196 -17.07 -10.18 -3.22
CA SER A 196 -17.31 -10.16 -4.68
C SER A 196 -18.72 -9.69 -5.05
N ALA A 197 -19.70 -9.86 -4.16
CA ALA A 197 -21.07 -9.38 -4.33
C ALA A 197 -21.29 -7.96 -3.77
N HIS A 198 -20.21 -7.23 -3.44
CA HIS A 198 -20.24 -5.93 -2.76
C HIS A 198 -20.96 -5.95 -1.40
N ALA A 199 -21.06 -7.11 -0.75
CA ALA A 199 -21.61 -7.21 0.60
C ALA A 199 -20.54 -6.84 1.65
N PRO A 200 -20.89 -6.08 2.71
CA PRO A 200 -19.93 -5.67 3.73
C PRO A 200 -19.48 -6.86 4.57
N LEU A 201 -18.16 -7.00 4.70
CA LEU A 201 -17.45 -8.02 5.49
C LEU A 201 -16.75 -7.43 6.72
N GLY A 202 -16.61 -6.11 6.76
CA GLY A 202 -16.08 -5.35 7.88
C GLY A 202 -16.32 -3.87 7.62
N THR A 203 -16.56 -3.08 8.68
CA THR A 203 -16.78 -1.64 8.56
C THR A 203 -16.00 -0.93 9.66
N PHE A 204 -15.26 0.10 9.28
CA PHE A 204 -14.65 1.05 10.18
C PHE A 204 -15.29 2.42 9.98
N GLN A 205 -15.81 2.96 11.06
CA GLN A 205 -16.23 4.35 11.17
C GLN A 205 -15.67 4.85 12.50
N PRO A 206 -14.75 5.84 12.50
CA PRO A 206 -14.33 6.46 13.74
C PRO A 206 -15.55 7.12 14.39
N ASP A 207 -15.55 7.19 15.72
CA ASP A 207 -16.57 7.96 16.43
C ASP A 207 -16.63 9.37 15.84
N PRO A 208 -17.83 9.96 15.64
CA PRO A 208 -17.98 11.24 14.97
C PRO A 208 -17.06 12.29 15.61
N ALA A 209 -15.97 12.61 14.91
CA ALA A 209 -15.03 13.62 15.35
C ALA A 209 -15.71 14.98 15.13
N THR A 210 -16.42 15.44 16.16
CA THR A 210 -16.92 16.81 16.18
C THR A 210 -15.70 17.70 16.41
N ILE A 211 -15.21 18.34 15.35
CA ILE A 211 -14.22 19.39 15.53
C ILE A 211 -14.95 20.58 16.12
N GLN A 212 -14.72 20.83 17.41
CA GLN A 212 -15.34 21.96 18.11
C GLN A 212 -14.88 23.30 17.51
N GLN A 213 -15.78 24.29 17.56
CA GLN A 213 -15.47 25.68 17.27
C GLN A 213 -14.34 26.15 18.21
N LYS A 214 -13.30 26.84 17.69
CA LYS A 214 -11.98 27.07 18.33
C LYS A 214 -11.03 25.86 18.36
N SER A 215 -11.13 24.96 17.38
CA SER A 215 -10.07 23.99 17.15
C SER A 215 -8.77 24.70 16.74
N ASP A 216 -7.63 24.07 17.01
CA ASP A 216 -6.31 24.58 16.67
C ASP A 216 -6.02 24.60 15.15
N ALA A 217 -7.01 24.24 14.33
CA ALA A 217 -6.96 24.17 12.87
C ALA A 217 -5.79 23.34 12.31
N LYS A 218 -5.27 22.43 13.13
CA LYS A 218 -4.19 21.52 12.77
C LYS A 218 -4.72 20.32 12.02
N TRP A 219 -3.88 19.81 11.14
CA TRP A 219 -4.10 18.55 10.46
C TRP A 219 -3.98 17.38 11.43
N ARG A 220 -4.96 16.47 11.39
CA ARG A 220 -5.03 15.29 12.24
C ARG A 220 -5.12 14.05 11.37
N GLU A 221 -4.31 13.05 11.71
CA GLU A 221 -4.39 11.71 11.10
C GLU A 221 -5.44 10.88 11.84
N VAL A 222 -6.30 10.22 11.08
CA VAL A 222 -7.06 9.05 11.54
C VAL A 222 -6.47 7.82 10.87
N SER A 223 -6.29 6.74 11.63
CA SER A 223 -5.69 5.50 11.15
C SER A 223 -6.46 4.30 11.70
N HIS A 224 -6.62 3.27 10.86
CA HIS A 224 -7.19 1.99 11.25
C HIS A 224 -6.55 0.86 10.45
N THR A 225 -6.36 -0.29 11.08
CA THR A 225 -5.87 -1.50 10.43
C THR A 225 -6.90 -2.60 10.58
N PHE A 226 -7.37 -3.12 9.45
CA PHE A 226 -8.15 -4.35 9.43
C PHE A 226 -7.19 -5.54 9.44
N SER A 227 -7.24 -6.31 10.52
CA SER A 227 -6.53 -7.58 10.68
C SER A 227 -7.55 -8.69 10.94
N ASN A 228 -7.22 -9.93 10.57
CA ASN A 228 -8.07 -11.10 10.81
C ASN A 228 -9.52 -10.98 10.28
N TYR A 229 -9.72 -10.21 9.20
CA TYR A 229 -11.02 -10.11 8.53
C TYR A 229 -11.44 -11.46 7.92
N PRO A 230 -12.75 -11.70 7.68
CA PRO A 230 -13.19 -12.96 7.09
C PRO A 230 -12.64 -13.12 5.66
N PRO A 231 -12.50 -14.37 5.17
CA PRO A 231 -12.18 -14.60 3.77
C PRO A 231 -13.26 -14.02 2.85
N GLY A 232 -12.91 -13.80 1.59
CA GLY A 232 -13.83 -13.30 0.56
C GLY A 232 -13.74 -11.80 0.30
N VAL A 233 -12.83 -11.06 0.95
CA VAL A 233 -12.60 -9.63 0.67
C VAL A 233 -12.05 -9.46 -0.74
N ARG A 234 -12.71 -8.64 -1.57
CA ARG A 234 -12.35 -8.36 -2.96
C ARG A 234 -12.27 -6.88 -3.28
N TYR A 235 -13.03 -6.06 -2.54
CA TYR A 235 -13.00 -4.61 -2.71
C TYR A 235 -12.85 -3.90 -1.37
N ILE A 236 -12.36 -2.68 -1.43
CA ILE A 236 -12.38 -1.75 -0.29
C ILE A 236 -13.12 -0.50 -0.75
N TRP A 237 -14.24 -0.19 -0.11
CA TRP A 237 -14.94 1.07 -0.32
C TRP A 237 -14.50 2.06 0.74
N PHE A 238 -14.05 3.23 0.30
CA PHE A 238 -13.60 4.34 1.14
C PHE A 238 -14.45 5.55 0.83
N GLN A 239 -15.09 6.12 1.85
CA GLN A 239 -15.84 7.36 1.74
C GLN A 239 -15.48 8.29 2.88
N HIS A 240 -15.30 9.56 2.55
CA HIS A 240 -15.14 10.60 3.56
C HIS A 240 -15.77 11.92 3.15
N GLY A 241 -15.82 12.83 4.10
CA GLY A 241 -16.24 14.20 3.88
C GLY A 241 -16.80 14.78 5.16
N GLY A 242 -17.91 15.51 5.05
CA GLY A 242 -18.54 16.10 6.21
C GLY A 242 -19.42 17.27 5.89
N VAL A 243 -19.76 18.00 6.95
CA VAL A 243 -20.66 19.14 6.91
C VAL A 243 -20.19 20.22 7.88
N ASP A 244 -20.37 21.47 7.48
CA ASP A 244 -20.31 22.62 8.38
C ASP A 244 -21.43 22.54 9.43
N THR A 245 -21.18 23.04 10.64
CA THR A 245 -22.21 23.17 11.69
C THR A 245 -22.85 24.56 11.79
N HIS A 246 -22.32 25.58 11.11
CA HIS A 246 -22.79 26.97 11.15
C HIS A 246 -23.53 27.44 9.88
N TYR A 247 -23.51 26.63 8.81
CA TYR A 247 -24.16 26.90 7.54
C TYR A 247 -23.72 28.20 6.85
N TRP A 248 -22.43 28.55 6.96
CA TRP A 248 -21.90 29.76 6.32
C TRP A 248 -21.56 29.52 4.86
N ALA A 249 -22.14 30.33 3.96
CA ALA A 249 -21.89 30.26 2.53
C ALA A 249 -20.38 30.27 2.22
N GLY A 250 -19.91 29.35 1.37
CA GLY A 250 -18.49 29.12 1.07
C GLY A 250 -17.93 27.78 1.57
N TRP A 251 -16.61 27.70 1.73
CA TRP A 251 -15.85 26.47 2.03
C TRP A 251 -15.33 26.46 3.47
N TYR A 252 -16.26 26.29 4.41
CA TYR A 252 -16.03 26.32 5.85
C TYR A 252 -16.12 24.95 6.53
N GLY A 253 -16.55 23.90 5.82
CA GLY A 253 -16.60 22.54 6.34
C GLY A 253 -15.23 21.87 6.47
N PRO A 254 -15.17 20.55 6.75
CA PRO A 254 -13.92 19.83 6.88
C PRO A 254 -13.08 19.88 5.60
N ARG A 255 -11.77 19.94 5.80
CA ARG A 255 -10.71 19.79 4.80
C ARG A 255 -10.12 18.41 4.93
N VAL A 256 -9.88 17.73 3.81
CA VAL A 256 -9.34 16.37 3.77
C VAL A 256 -8.27 16.23 2.69
N THR A 257 -7.22 15.45 2.96
CA THR A 257 -6.14 15.18 2.00
C THR A 257 -5.32 13.96 2.43
N ASN A 258 -4.35 13.56 1.60
CA ASN A 258 -3.35 12.53 1.94
C ASN A 258 -3.98 11.21 2.42
N SER A 259 -5.16 10.87 1.88
CA SER A 259 -5.86 9.62 2.16
C SER A 259 -5.04 8.45 1.61
N SER A 260 -4.98 7.34 2.34
CA SER A 260 -4.28 6.15 1.85
C SER A 260 -4.89 4.85 2.31
N ILE A 261 -4.80 3.85 1.44
CA ILE A 261 -5.04 2.44 1.73
C ILE A 261 -3.79 1.70 1.30
N THR A 262 -3.19 0.92 2.20
CA THR A 262 -2.03 0.08 1.91
C THR A 262 -2.23 -1.31 2.47
N ILE A 263 -1.68 -2.33 1.80
CA ILE A 263 -1.71 -3.71 2.29
C ILE A 263 -0.30 -4.11 2.70
N ARG A 264 -0.15 -4.64 3.92
CA ARG A 264 1.14 -4.95 4.53
C ARG A 264 1.25 -6.42 4.90
N PRO A 265 2.48 -6.95 4.99
CA PRO A 265 2.72 -8.20 5.69
C PRO A 265 2.03 -8.15 7.06
N PRO A 266 1.21 -9.16 7.41
CA PRO A 266 0.53 -9.17 8.69
C PRO A 266 1.59 -9.17 9.81
N LEU A 267 1.34 -8.38 10.86
CA LEU A 267 2.17 -8.45 12.06
C LEU A 267 2.01 -9.83 12.72
N PRO A 268 3.10 -10.41 13.26
CA PRO A 268 3.05 -11.67 13.98
C PRO A 268 2.19 -11.61 15.25
#